data_AF-A0A1M3C4E1-F1
#
_entry.id   AF-A0A1M3C4E1-F1
#
_cell.length_a   1.000
_cell.length_b   1.000
_cell.length_c   1.000
_cell.angle_alpha   90.00
_cell.angle_beta   90.00
_cell.angle_gamma   90.00
#
_symmetry.space_group_name_H-M   'P 1'
#
loop_
_entity.id
_entity.type
_entity.pdbx_description
1 polymer ?
#
loop_
_entity_poly.entity_id
_entity_poly.type
_entity_poly.pdbx_seq_one_letter_code
_entity_poly.pdbx_strand_id
1 'polypeptide(L)'
;MVLPPPAARCPTPVRRRSYFKGRSEGRIWQATTRKDVQAILKAAEIYNEAGLHEKGERSGPLGSVALDVLRLFVNLIDFRTGRLEPSITTIMDRLGRSRDTIVRALKNLRAHGFIDWLRRYEPTGNEGRGPQVQQASNAYRLSLPEKARQFLGRFGKAPPPPADHRQDQQAWSEAIDAYRNTLPLDERTQLDAGDGTLGKALVRMAKTFMKRESDNQTESPSSSILYLKT
;
A
#
# COMPACT_ATOMS: atom_id res chain seq x y z
N MET A 1 -50.28 17.72 6.56
CA MET A 1 -49.34 16.70 6.03
C MET A 1 -49.55 15.41 6.79
N VAL A 2 -50.12 14.38 6.17
CA VAL A 2 -50.37 13.07 6.80
C VAL A 2 -49.12 12.22 6.60
N LEU A 3 -48.43 11.84 7.68
CA LEU A 3 -47.37 10.84 7.60
C LEU A 3 -47.98 9.51 7.12
N PRO A 4 -47.35 8.80 6.15
CA PRO A 4 -47.84 7.50 5.73
C PRO A 4 -47.81 6.53 6.92
N PRO A 5 -48.80 5.62 7.03
CA PRO A 5 -48.87 4.67 8.13
C PRO A 5 -47.63 3.77 8.15
N PRO A 6 -47.10 3.40 9.33
CA PRO A 6 -45.98 2.48 9.43
C PRO A 6 -46.38 1.12 8.84
N ALA A 7 -45.52 0.57 7.99
CA ALA A 7 -45.78 -0.69 7.30
C ALA A 7 -46.11 -1.83 8.29
N ALA A 8 -47.20 -2.55 8.03
CA ALA A 8 -47.65 -3.67 8.84
C ALA A 8 -46.62 -4.82 8.84
N ARG A 9 -46.26 -5.29 10.04
CA ARG A 9 -45.33 -6.42 10.24
C ARG A 9 -46.00 -7.74 9.93
N CYS A 10 -45.29 -8.68 9.32
CA CYS A 10 -45.87 -9.94 8.87
C CYS A 10 -44.97 -11.18 8.99
N PRO A 11 -45.56 -12.38 8.85
CA PRO A 11 -45.11 -13.57 9.58
C PRO A 11 -44.01 -14.37 8.89
N THR A 12 -43.67 -14.08 7.62
CA THR A 12 -42.49 -14.68 7.01
C THR A 12 -41.27 -14.21 7.82
N PRO A 13 -40.49 -15.12 8.45
CA PRO A 13 -39.47 -14.71 9.40
C PRO A 13 -38.35 -13.98 8.65
N VAL A 14 -38.52 -12.66 8.53
CA VAL A 14 -37.45 -11.75 8.17
C VAL A 14 -36.42 -11.90 9.27
N ARG A 15 -35.28 -12.51 8.92
CA ARG A 15 -34.20 -12.74 9.88
C ARG A 15 -33.84 -11.42 10.54
N ARG A 16 -33.64 -11.43 11.87
CA ARG A 16 -33.26 -10.24 12.64
C ARG A 16 -32.11 -9.50 11.94
N ARG A 17 -32.19 -8.16 11.91
CA ARG A 17 -31.24 -7.24 11.23
C ARG A 17 -31.24 -7.31 9.69
N SER A 18 -32.37 -7.63 9.06
CA SER A 18 -32.57 -7.40 7.62
C SER A 18 -33.18 -6.03 7.39
N TYR A 19 -32.74 -5.32 6.35
CA TYR A 19 -33.15 -3.94 6.10
C TYR A 19 -33.76 -3.74 4.71
N PHE A 20 -34.54 -2.67 4.55
CA PHE A 20 -35.16 -2.31 3.28
C PHE A 20 -34.13 -1.85 2.26
N LYS A 21 -34.25 -2.36 1.03
CA LYS A 21 -33.40 -1.97 -0.09
C LYS A 21 -33.53 -0.48 -0.41
N GLY A 22 -32.42 0.23 -0.53
CA GLY A 22 -32.32 1.64 -0.90
C GLY A 22 -32.31 2.64 0.26
N ARG A 23 -32.60 2.22 1.51
CA ARG A 23 -32.66 3.14 2.67
C ARG A 23 -31.46 3.03 3.62
N SER A 24 -30.90 1.84 3.78
CA SER A 24 -29.87 1.54 4.81
C SER A 24 -28.47 1.28 4.25
N GLU A 25 -28.31 1.30 2.93
CA GLU A 25 -27.06 0.93 2.25
C GLU A 25 -25.94 1.94 2.42
N GLY A 26 -26.27 3.23 2.55
CA GLY A 26 -25.29 4.29 2.79
C GLY A 26 -24.48 4.10 4.09
N ARG A 27 -24.93 3.25 5.01
CA ARG A 27 -24.19 2.91 6.24
C ARG A 27 -23.03 1.95 6.00
N ILE A 28 -23.09 1.17 4.92
CA ILE A 28 -22.12 0.09 4.63
C ILE A 28 -21.25 0.42 3.44
N TRP A 29 -21.78 1.08 2.41
CA TRP A 29 -20.97 1.54 1.30
C TRP A 29 -20.18 2.79 1.70
N GLN A 30 -18.88 2.74 1.42
CA GLN A 30 -17.94 3.82 1.60
C GLN A 30 -17.07 3.86 0.36
N ALA A 31 -16.81 5.05 -0.17
CA ALA A 31 -15.87 5.22 -1.26
C ALA A 31 -14.53 4.58 -0.86
N THR A 32 -13.98 3.74 -1.75
CA THR A 32 -12.76 3.00 -1.47
C THR A 32 -11.80 3.16 -2.64
N THR A 33 -10.51 3.36 -2.36
CA THR A 33 -9.49 3.50 -3.41
C THR A 33 -9.04 2.13 -3.90
N ARG A 34 -8.66 2.02 -5.18
CA ARG A 34 -8.03 0.81 -5.72
C ARG A 34 -6.82 0.36 -4.89
N LYS A 35 -6.02 1.30 -4.38
CA LYS A 35 -4.88 1.01 -3.48
C LYS A 35 -5.32 0.32 -2.19
N ASP A 36 -6.41 0.80 -1.57
CA ASP A 36 -6.93 0.26 -0.32
C ASP A 36 -7.47 -1.16 -0.52
N VAL A 37 -8.20 -1.40 -1.62
CA VAL A 37 -8.72 -2.72 -1.94
C VAL A 37 -7.60 -3.73 -2.24
N GLN A 38 -6.57 -3.30 -2.97
CA GLN A 38 -5.39 -4.14 -3.23
C GLN A 38 -4.60 -4.42 -1.95
N ALA A 39 -4.49 -3.45 -1.04
CA ALA A 39 -3.90 -3.66 0.27
C ALA A 39 -4.71 -4.69 1.10
N ILE A 40 -6.05 -4.66 1.03
CA ILE A 40 -6.91 -5.65 1.68
C ILE A 40 -6.66 -7.05 1.13
N LEU A 41 -6.62 -7.19 -0.20
CA LEU A 41 -6.37 -8.48 -0.86
C LEU A 41 -5.00 -9.04 -0.46
N LYS A 42 -3.96 -8.21 -0.52
CA LYS A 42 -2.60 -8.61 -0.14
C LYS A 42 -2.50 -8.96 1.34
N ALA A 43 -3.18 -8.21 2.21
CA ALA A 43 -3.25 -8.53 3.63
C ALA A 43 -3.95 -9.88 3.89
N ALA A 44 -4.98 -10.22 3.12
CA ALA A 44 -5.68 -11.49 3.23
C ALA A 44 -4.81 -12.67 2.75
N GLU A 45 -4.07 -12.51 1.64
CA GLU A 45 -3.11 -13.50 1.16
C GLU A 45 -2.02 -13.77 2.20
N ILE A 46 -1.37 -12.71 2.71
CA ILE A 46 -0.36 -12.82 3.75
C ILE A 46 -0.95 -13.42 5.02
N TYR A 47 -2.16 -13.03 5.44
CA TYR A 47 -2.79 -13.60 6.63
C TYR A 47 -3.08 -15.09 6.45
N ASN A 48 -3.41 -15.53 5.25
CA ASN A 48 -3.63 -16.93 4.95
C ASN A 48 -2.33 -17.74 4.91
N GLU A 49 -1.22 -17.13 4.45
CA GLU A 49 0.12 -17.75 4.43
C GLU A 49 0.81 -17.75 5.80
N ALA A 50 0.71 -16.65 6.53
CA ALA A 50 1.33 -16.46 7.84
C ALA A 50 0.48 -17.02 9.00
N GLY A 51 -0.80 -17.30 8.73
CA GLY A 51 -1.69 -17.91 9.70
C GLY A 51 -1.13 -19.26 10.16
N LEU A 52 -0.95 -19.41 11.47
CA LEU A 52 -0.63 -20.70 12.09
C LEU A 52 -1.68 -21.71 11.64
N HIS A 53 -1.29 -22.64 10.77
CA HIS A 53 -2.14 -23.78 10.44
C HIS A 53 -2.47 -24.49 11.74
N GLU A 54 -3.76 -24.61 12.05
CA GLU A 54 -4.15 -25.51 13.12
C GLU A 54 -3.73 -26.93 12.71
N LYS A 55 -3.18 -27.68 13.67
CA LYS A 55 -2.59 -28.99 13.42
C LYS A 55 -3.64 -29.92 12.81
N GLY A 56 -3.54 -30.17 11.50
CA GLY A 56 -4.48 -31.00 10.72
C GLY A 56 -5.18 -30.28 9.57
N GLU A 57 -5.10 -28.95 9.48
CA GLU A 57 -5.67 -28.21 8.36
C GLU A 57 -4.71 -28.11 7.18
N ARG A 58 -5.19 -28.51 5.99
CA ARG A 58 -4.42 -28.45 4.72
C ARG A 58 -4.41 -27.06 4.07
N SER A 59 -5.12 -26.10 4.65
CA SER A 59 -5.29 -24.76 4.09
C SER A 59 -5.11 -23.72 5.19
N GLY A 60 -4.68 -22.52 4.82
CA GLY A 60 -4.59 -21.40 5.77
C GLY A 60 -5.96 -21.00 6.35
N PRO A 61 -5.98 -20.12 7.37
CA PRO A 61 -7.17 -19.81 8.17
C PRO A 61 -8.36 -19.27 7.35
N LEU A 62 -8.13 -18.67 6.18
CA LEU A 62 -9.20 -18.18 5.30
C LEU A 62 -9.66 -19.26 4.31
N GLY A 63 -8.71 -20.05 3.79
CA GLY A 63 -8.91 -21.04 2.74
C GLY A 63 -8.82 -20.43 1.33
N SER A 64 -8.49 -21.26 0.34
CA SER A 64 -8.30 -20.82 -1.06
C SER A 64 -9.56 -20.19 -1.66
N VAL A 65 -10.74 -20.78 -1.40
CA VAL A 65 -12.01 -20.27 -1.92
C VAL A 65 -12.36 -18.89 -1.37
N ALA A 66 -11.96 -18.58 -0.13
CA ALA A 66 -12.16 -17.25 0.45
C ALA A 66 -11.33 -16.19 -0.28
N LEU A 67 -10.09 -16.52 -0.66
CA LEU A 67 -9.25 -15.63 -1.47
C LEU A 67 -9.83 -15.43 -2.86
N ASP A 68 -10.37 -16.48 -3.49
CA ASP A 68 -11.04 -16.37 -4.79
C ASP A 68 -12.29 -15.48 -4.74
N VAL A 69 -13.09 -15.58 -3.68
CA VAL A 69 -14.23 -14.68 -3.45
C VAL A 69 -13.77 -13.23 -3.27
N LEU A 70 -12.71 -12.99 -2.50
CA LEU A 70 -12.14 -11.65 -2.35
C LEU A 70 -11.65 -11.09 -3.69
N ARG A 71 -10.92 -11.88 -4.48
CA ARG A 71 -10.46 -11.52 -5.84
C ARG A 71 -11.63 -11.12 -6.73
N LEU A 72 -12.72 -11.89 -6.70
CA LEU A 72 -13.93 -11.56 -7.43
C LEU A 72 -14.52 -10.21 -6.97
N PHE A 73 -14.55 -9.95 -5.65
CA PHE A 73 -15.11 -8.72 -5.09
C PHE A 73 -14.28 -7.49 -5.43
N VAL A 74 -12.95 -7.60 -5.46
CA VAL A 74 -12.05 -6.52 -5.90
C VAL A 74 -12.34 -6.11 -7.35
N ASN A 75 -12.69 -7.07 -8.20
CA ASN A 75 -13.00 -6.80 -9.60
C ASN A 75 -14.41 -6.24 -9.82
N LEU A 76 -15.34 -6.50 -8.89
CA LEU A 76 -16.75 -6.09 -9.00
C LEU A 76 -17.08 -4.77 -8.29
N ILE A 77 -16.22 -4.29 -7.40
CA ILE A 77 -16.52 -3.10 -6.59
C ILE A 77 -16.49 -1.83 -7.45
N ASP A 78 -17.53 -0.99 -7.30
CA ASP A 78 -17.47 0.38 -7.81
C ASP A 78 -16.69 1.23 -6.81
N PHE A 79 -15.49 1.68 -7.18
CA PHE A 79 -14.61 2.47 -6.32
C PHE A 79 -15.21 3.83 -5.93
N ARG A 80 -16.07 4.42 -6.78
CA ARG A 80 -16.64 5.75 -6.52
C ARG A 80 -17.65 5.72 -5.38
N THR A 81 -18.44 4.65 -5.31
CA THR A 81 -19.55 4.51 -4.37
C THR A 81 -19.28 3.48 -3.27
N GLY A 82 -18.36 2.55 -3.50
CA GLY A 82 -18.16 1.37 -2.67
C GLY A 82 -19.27 0.32 -2.84
N ARG A 83 -20.08 0.44 -3.89
CA ARG A 83 -21.24 -0.44 -4.11
C ARG A 83 -20.78 -1.83 -4.53
N LEU A 84 -21.21 -2.82 -3.77
CA LEU A 84 -20.93 -4.23 -4.01
C LEU A 84 -22.15 -5.07 -3.62
N GLU A 85 -22.84 -5.61 -4.63
CA GLU A 85 -24.11 -6.33 -4.47
C GLU A 85 -24.21 -7.66 -5.26
N PRO A 86 -23.14 -8.49 -5.34
CA PRO A 86 -23.25 -9.77 -6.03
C PRO A 86 -24.24 -10.71 -5.33
N SER A 87 -25.11 -11.35 -6.12
CA SER A 87 -25.97 -12.42 -5.59
C SER A 87 -25.13 -13.69 -5.32
N ILE A 88 -25.60 -14.56 -4.42
CA ILE A 88 -24.89 -15.82 -4.13
C ILE A 88 -24.77 -16.69 -5.40
N THR A 89 -25.81 -16.73 -6.24
CA THR A 89 -25.79 -17.45 -7.51
C THR A 89 -24.78 -16.85 -8.47
N THR A 90 -24.70 -15.52 -8.57
CA THR A 90 -23.65 -14.85 -9.38
C THR A 90 -22.24 -15.24 -8.94
N ILE A 91 -22.00 -15.38 -7.62
CA ILE A 91 -20.69 -15.81 -7.10
C ILE A 91 -20.44 -17.29 -7.46
N MET A 92 -21.47 -18.14 -7.37
CA MET A 92 -21.40 -19.55 -7.78
C MET A 92 -21.01 -19.67 -9.26
N ASP A 93 -21.69 -18.94 -10.13
CA ASP A 93 -21.48 -19.01 -11.58
C ASP A 93 -20.09 -18.50 -11.98
N ARG A 94 -19.59 -17.46 -11.29
CA ARG A 94 -18.27 -16.89 -11.57
C ARG A 94 -17.10 -17.73 -11.07
N LEU A 95 -17.28 -18.43 -9.94
CA LEU A 95 -16.21 -19.24 -9.34
C LEU A 95 -16.32 -20.74 -9.65
N GLY A 96 -17.45 -21.19 -10.19
CA GLY A 96 -17.72 -22.62 -10.43
C GLY A 96 -17.72 -23.44 -9.13
N ARG A 97 -18.17 -22.85 -8.01
CA ARG A 97 -18.18 -23.51 -6.68
C ARG A 97 -19.60 -23.72 -6.16
N SER A 98 -19.75 -24.74 -5.32
CA SER A 98 -21.03 -25.04 -4.69
C SER A 98 -21.44 -23.92 -3.72
N ARG A 99 -22.75 -23.80 -3.53
CA ARG A 99 -23.34 -22.81 -2.62
C ARG A 99 -22.79 -22.92 -1.21
N ASP A 100 -22.64 -24.14 -0.69
CA ASP A 100 -22.17 -24.35 0.68
C ASP A 100 -20.72 -23.88 0.86
N THR A 101 -19.85 -24.19 -0.10
CA THR A 101 -18.45 -23.75 -0.07
C THR A 101 -18.34 -22.22 -0.08
N ILE A 102 -19.15 -21.52 -0.88
CA ILE A 102 -19.18 -20.06 -0.89
C ILE A 102 -19.72 -19.50 0.42
N VAL A 103 -20.78 -20.09 0.98
CA VAL A 103 -21.34 -19.67 2.27
C VAL A 103 -20.32 -19.88 3.40
N ARG A 104 -19.57 -20.98 3.39
CA ARG A 104 -18.47 -21.25 4.33
C ARG A 104 -17.35 -20.22 4.16
N ALA A 105 -16.90 -19.96 2.94
CA ALA A 105 -15.88 -18.95 2.65
C ALA A 105 -16.29 -17.55 3.13
N LEU A 106 -17.53 -17.13 2.86
CA LEU A 106 -18.07 -15.85 3.34
C LEU A 106 -18.11 -15.79 4.88
N LYS A 107 -18.54 -16.86 5.56
CA LYS A 107 -18.53 -16.92 7.03
C LYS A 107 -17.11 -16.78 7.59
N ASN A 108 -16.12 -17.45 6.99
CA ASN A 108 -14.72 -17.34 7.40
C ASN A 108 -14.21 -15.92 7.22
N LEU A 109 -14.42 -15.33 6.04
CA LEU A 109 -14.03 -13.94 5.76
C LEU A 109 -14.61 -12.95 6.77
N ARG A 110 -15.85 -13.18 7.21
CA ARG A 110 -16.50 -12.36 8.24
C ARG A 110 -15.96 -12.63 9.64
N ALA A 111 -15.69 -13.88 9.99
CA ALA A 111 -15.08 -14.24 11.27
C ALA A 111 -13.70 -13.57 11.45
N HIS A 112 -12.93 -13.46 10.36
CA HIS A 112 -11.62 -12.80 10.36
C HIS A 112 -11.69 -11.28 10.11
N GLY A 113 -12.87 -10.72 9.80
CA GLY A 113 -13.09 -9.28 9.67
C GLY A 113 -12.70 -8.66 8.31
N PHE A 114 -12.51 -9.48 7.27
CA PHE A 114 -12.23 -9.01 5.91
C PHE A 114 -13.49 -8.53 5.17
N ILE A 115 -14.63 -9.08 5.55
CA ILE A 115 -15.93 -8.76 4.93
C ILE A 115 -16.98 -8.53 6.01
N ASP A 116 -17.84 -7.55 5.78
CA ASP A 116 -19.15 -7.48 6.43
C ASP A 116 -20.27 -7.41 5.39
N TRP A 117 -21.49 -7.80 5.77
CA TRP A 117 -22.64 -7.77 4.86
C TRP A 117 -23.90 -7.23 5.51
N LEU A 118 -24.72 -6.58 4.68
CA LEU A 118 -26.10 -6.24 4.98
C LEU A 118 -27.05 -7.20 4.28
N ARG A 119 -27.98 -7.76 5.05
CA ARG A 119 -29.12 -8.49 4.47
C ARG A 119 -30.21 -7.50 4.08
N ARG A 120 -30.72 -7.66 2.86
CA ARG A 120 -31.70 -6.75 2.25
C ARG A 120 -32.96 -7.50 1.85
N TYR A 121 -34.09 -6.81 1.90
CA TYR A 121 -35.37 -7.32 1.40
C TYR A 121 -36.07 -6.26 0.55
N GLU A 122 -36.83 -6.73 -0.44
CA GLU A 122 -37.74 -5.94 -1.27
C GLU A 122 -39.18 -6.45 -1.09
N PRO A 123 -40.18 -5.57 -1.02
CA PRO A 123 -41.57 -5.97 -1.07
C PRO A 123 -41.91 -6.45 -2.49
N THR A 124 -42.60 -7.57 -2.59
CA THR A 124 -42.89 -8.26 -3.85
C THR A 124 -44.05 -7.63 -4.64
N GLY A 125 -44.77 -6.65 -4.06
CA GLY A 125 -45.83 -5.92 -4.75
C GLY A 125 -47.08 -6.75 -5.12
N ASN A 126 -47.12 -8.04 -4.82
CA ASN A 126 -48.28 -8.89 -5.06
C ASN A 126 -49.44 -8.55 -4.11
N GLU A 127 -50.64 -8.40 -4.67
CA GLU A 127 -51.88 -8.24 -3.92
C GLU A 127 -52.36 -9.60 -3.40
N GLY A 128 -52.17 -9.84 -2.10
CA GLY A 128 -52.59 -11.05 -1.41
C GLY A 128 -52.64 -10.85 0.10
N ARG A 129 -53.25 -11.78 0.83
CA ARG A 129 -53.35 -11.74 2.30
C ARG A 129 -51.97 -11.95 2.92
N GLY A 130 -51.26 -10.85 3.21
CA GLY A 130 -49.95 -10.85 3.85
C GLY A 130 -48.82 -10.22 2.98
N PRO A 131 -47.88 -9.46 3.57
CA PRO A 131 -46.61 -9.01 3.02
C PRO A 131 -45.81 -10.14 2.43
N GLN A 132 -45.82 -10.16 1.10
CA GLN A 132 -44.90 -10.92 0.31
C GLN A 132 -43.63 -10.08 0.17
N VAL A 133 -42.53 -10.57 0.73
CA VAL A 133 -41.19 -9.96 0.62
C VAL A 133 -40.27 -10.94 -0.09
N GLN A 134 -39.55 -10.44 -1.09
CA GLN A 134 -38.49 -11.15 -1.77
C GLN A 134 -37.14 -10.78 -1.14
N GLN A 135 -36.30 -11.78 -0.95
CA GLN A 135 -34.95 -11.57 -0.47
C GLN A 135 -34.12 -10.93 -1.59
N ALA A 136 -33.60 -9.73 -1.35
CA ALA A 136 -32.72 -9.05 -2.30
C ALA A 136 -31.27 -9.54 -2.16
N SER A 137 -30.43 -9.24 -3.15
CA SER A 137 -28.99 -9.48 -3.03
C SER A 137 -28.41 -8.72 -1.84
N ASN A 138 -27.53 -9.39 -1.10
CA ASN A 138 -26.85 -8.78 0.04
C ASN A 138 -25.93 -7.65 -0.44
N ALA A 139 -25.77 -6.63 0.39
CA ALA A 139 -24.72 -5.63 0.20
C ALA A 139 -23.48 -6.08 0.96
N TYR A 140 -22.32 -6.10 0.31
CA TYR A 140 -21.05 -6.46 0.93
C TYR A 140 -20.18 -5.23 1.11
N ARG A 141 -19.32 -5.26 2.12
CA ARG A 141 -18.27 -4.28 2.35
C ARG A 141 -16.97 -5.01 2.64
N LEU A 142 -15.91 -4.55 1.99
CA LEU A 142 -14.54 -4.96 2.27
C LEU A 142 -14.00 -4.11 3.42
N SER A 143 -13.38 -4.75 4.41
CA SER A 143 -12.73 -4.09 5.53
C SER A 143 -11.34 -4.67 5.76
N LEU A 144 -10.40 -3.82 6.15
CA LEU A 144 -9.07 -4.25 6.59
C LEU A 144 -9.08 -4.40 8.11
N PRO A 145 -9.05 -5.61 8.67
CA PRO A 145 -8.98 -5.79 10.11
C PRO A 145 -7.59 -5.39 10.64
N GLU A 146 -7.53 -4.84 11.86
CA GLU A 146 -6.27 -4.39 12.48
C GLU A 146 -5.23 -5.50 12.57
N LYS A 147 -5.66 -6.74 12.84
CA LYS A 147 -4.80 -7.92 12.85
C LYS A 147 -4.09 -8.12 11.50
N ALA A 148 -4.83 -8.01 10.39
CA ALA A 148 -4.25 -8.11 9.05
C ALA A 148 -3.39 -6.88 8.70
N ARG A 149 -3.74 -5.70 9.23
CA ARG A 149 -2.96 -4.48 9.07
C ARG A 149 -1.58 -4.57 9.72
N GLN A 150 -1.43 -5.31 10.83
CA GLN A 150 -0.12 -5.57 11.45
C GLN A 150 0.79 -6.37 10.51
N PHE A 151 0.24 -7.36 9.80
CA PHE A 151 1.00 -8.11 8.78
C PHE A 151 1.34 -7.23 7.56
N LEU A 152 0.45 -6.33 7.17
CA LEU A 152 0.73 -5.34 6.12
C LEU A 152 1.82 -4.34 6.54
N GLY A 153 1.94 -3.99 7.83
CA GLY A 153 2.90 -3.00 8.33
C GLY A 153 4.37 -3.34 8.10
N ARG A 154 4.70 -4.62 7.85
CA ARG A 154 6.03 -5.08 7.42
C ARG A 154 6.25 -4.95 5.91
N PHE A 155 5.18 -4.88 5.11
CA PHE A 155 5.23 -4.84 3.65
C PHE A 155 4.93 -3.43 3.12
N GLY A 156 5.94 -2.81 2.51
CA GLY A 156 5.87 -1.45 1.96
C GLY A 156 6.62 -0.42 2.81
N LYS A 157 7.07 -0.78 4.02
CA LYS A 157 8.20 -0.11 4.65
C LYS A 157 9.47 -0.70 4.06
N ALA A 158 10.41 0.17 3.68
CA ALA A 158 11.76 -0.29 3.38
C ALA A 158 12.24 -1.15 4.57
N PRO A 159 12.91 -2.29 4.31
CA PRO A 159 13.49 -3.08 5.40
C PRO A 159 14.34 -2.14 6.27
N PRO A 160 14.33 -2.34 7.60
CA PRO A 160 15.21 -1.54 8.45
C PRO A 160 16.63 -1.67 7.89
N PRO A 161 17.35 -0.55 7.73
CA PRO A 161 18.72 -0.61 7.23
C PRO A 161 19.54 -1.55 8.13
N PRO A 162 20.47 -2.33 7.58
CA PRO A 162 21.35 -3.21 8.35
C PRO A 162 22.02 -2.43 9.49
N ALA A 163 22.37 -3.14 10.58
CA ALA A 163 22.96 -2.51 11.77
C ALA A 163 24.21 -1.68 11.43
N ASP A 164 24.97 -2.13 10.44
CA ASP A 164 26.24 -1.53 10.00
C ASP A 164 26.05 -0.36 9.02
N HIS A 165 24.83 -0.08 8.56
CA HIS A 165 24.56 0.93 7.53
C HIS A 165 24.98 2.35 7.96
N ARG A 166 25.02 2.65 9.27
CA ARG A 166 25.55 3.94 9.76
C ARG A 166 27.07 4.00 9.63
N GLN A 167 27.75 2.89 9.91
CA GLN A 167 29.20 2.80 9.79
C GLN A 167 29.63 2.85 8.33
N ASP A 168 28.89 2.18 7.44
CA ASP A 168 29.13 2.26 5.99
C ASP A 168 28.94 3.68 5.45
N GLN A 169 27.92 4.41 5.92
CA GLN A 169 27.71 5.82 5.56
C GLN A 169 28.84 6.72 6.05
N GLN A 170 29.30 6.51 7.28
CA GLN A 170 30.43 7.25 7.86
C GLN A 170 31.71 6.97 7.07
N ALA A 171 32.05 5.69 6.87
CA ALA A 171 33.22 5.28 6.11
C ALA A 171 33.20 5.81 4.67
N TRP A 172 32.02 5.82 4.02
CA TRP A 172 31.87 6.38 2.67
C TRP A 172 32.04 7.90 2.65
N SER A 173 31.49 8.61 3.65
CA SER A 173 31.68 10.06 3.77
C SER A 173 33.13 10.44 4.04
N GLU A 174 33.81 9.70 4.93
CA GLU A 174 35.23 9.89 5.25
C GLU A 174 36.12 9.60 4.04
N ALA A 175 35.83 8.54 3.28
CA ALA A 175 36.55 8.21 2.05
C ALA A 175 36.37 9.29 0.97
N ILE A 176 35.15 9.82 0.82
CA ILE A 176 34.87 10.93 -0.10
C ILE A 176 35.60 12.20 0.33
N ASP A 177 35.59 12.52 1.63
CA ASP A 177 36.25 13.73 2.12
C ASP A 177 37.78 13.62 2.07
N ALA A 178 38.34 12.43 2.34
CA ALA A 178 39.75 12.14 2.12
C ALA A 178 40.12 12.31 0.65
N TYR A 179 39.33 11.74 -0.26
CA TYR A 179 39.53 11.91 -1.71
C TYR A 179 39.43 13.38 -2.13
N ARG A 180 38.42 14.11 -1.66
CA ARG A 180 38.25 15.57 -1.88
C ARG A 180 39.45 16.39 -1.41
N ASN A 181 40.11 15.98 -0.34
CA ASN A 181 41.29 16.68 0.16
C ASN A 181 42.56 16.38 -0.66
N THR A 182 42.59 15.28 -1.43
CA THR A 182 43.71 14.97 -2.35
C THR A 182 43.61 15.68 -3.69
N LEU A 183 42.42 16.17 -4.06
CA LEU A 183 42.19 16.87 -5.31
C LEU A 183 42.87 18.25 -5.32
N PRO A 184 43.40 18.70 -6.47
CA PRO A 184 43.94 20.04 -6.61
C PRO A 184 42.85 21.10 -6.40
N LEU A 185 43.26 22.30 -5.99
CA LEU A 185 42.35 23.34 -5.52
C LEU A 185 41.30 23.75 -6.56
N ASP A 186 41.66 23.72 -7.85
CA ASP A 186 40.73 24.01 -8.95
C ASP A 186 39.66 22.92 -9.15
N GLU A 187 40.03 21.64 -9.05
CA GLU A 187 39.08 20.54 -9.15
C GLU A 187 38.17 20.45 -7.93
N ARG A 188 38.72 20.67 -6.72
CA ARG A 188 37.93 20.76 -5.48
C ARG A 188 36.92 21.91 -5.53
N THR A 189 37.36 23.10 -5.94
CA THR A 189 36.46 24.26 -6.07
C THR A 189 35.39 24.07 -7.14
N GLN A 190 35.68 23.32 -8.21
CA GLN A 190 34.67 22.94 -9.19
C GLN A 190 33.61 22.01 -8.60
N LEU A 191 34.02 21.02 -7.78
CA LEU A 191 33.09 20.12 -7.10
C LEU A 191 32.20 20.84 -6.08
N ASP A 192 32.75 21.81 -5.33
CA ASP A 192 32.03 22.53 -4.27
C ASP A 192 31.09 23.62 -4.82
N ALA A 193 31.52 24.38 -5.84
CA ALA A 193 30.79 25.53 -6.36
C ALA A 193 29.91 25.21 -7.59
N GLY A 194 30.11 24.04 -8.21
CA GLY A 194 29.35 23.58 -9.39
C GLY A 194 29.59 24.38 -10.68
N ASP A 195 28.87 24.03 -11.76
CA ASP A 195 29.11 24.57 -13.11
C ASP A 195 28.45 25.93 -13.42
N GLY A 196 27.96 26.61 -12.38
CA GLY A 196 27.35 27.93 -12.50
C GLY A 196 28.33 29.03 -12.93
N THR A 197 27.81 30.23 -13.24
CA THR A 197 28.64 31.39 -13.61
C THR A 197 29.60 31.79 -12.49
N LEU A 198 29.14 31.76 -11.24
CA LEU A 198 29.96 31.96 -10.03
C LEU A 198 31.01 30.85 -9.88
N GLY A 199 30.62 29.58 -10.00
CA GLY A 199 31.54 28.44 -9.85
C GLY A 199 32.66 28.46 -10.89
N LYS A 200 32.34 28.76 -12.15
CA LYS A 200 33.34 28.97 -13.20
C LYS A 200 34.30 30.12 -12.90
N ALA A 201 33.82 31.20 -12.27
CA ALA A 201 34.68 32.30 -11.85
C ALA A 201 35.61 31.90 -10.70
N LEU A 202 35.10 31.15 -9.72
CA LEU A 202 35.89 30.63 -8.58
C LEU A 202 36.96 29.63 -9.04
N VAL A 203 36.65 28.73 -9.97
CA VAL A 203 37.62 27.79 -10.57
C VAL A 203 38.73 28.54 -11.30
N ARG A 204 38.40 29.59 -12.08
CA ARG A 204 39.41 30.44 -12.74
C ARG A 204 40.31 31.12 -11.71
N MET A 205 39.75 31.59 -10.61
CA MET A 205 40.50 32.21 -9.52
C MET A 205 41.44 31.18 -8.85
N ALA A 206 40.95 29.98 -8.54
CA ALA A 206 41.76 28.88 -7.99
C ALA A 206 42.95 28.52 -8.90
N LYS A 207 42.73 28.39 -10.21
CA LYS A 207 43.81 28.13 -11.20
C LYS A 207 44.88 29.22 -11.21
N THR A 208 44.49 30.47 -11.06
CA THR A 208 45.44 31.59 -11.00
C THR A 208 46.27 31.60 -9.73
N PHE A 209 45.68 31.22 -8.58
CA PHE A 209 46.45 31.05 -7.33
C PHE A 209 47.45 29.90 -7.43
N MET A 210 47.03 28.73 -7.92
CA MET A 210 47.93 27.58 -8.09
C MET A 210 49.11 27.90 -9.02
N LYS A 211 48.86 28.61 -10.13
CA LYS A 211 49.92 29.03 -11.05
C LYS A 211 50.95 29.94 -10.37
N ARG A 212 50.48 30.94 -9.62
CA ARG A 212 51.37 31.86 -8.88
C ARG A 212 52.20 31.14 -7.81
N GLU A 213 51.59 30.18 -7.11
CA GLU A 213 52.26 29.40 -6.08
C GLU A 213 53.35 28.50 -6.69
N SER A 214 53.07 27.87 -7.85
CA SER A 214 54.07 27.12 -8.63
C SER A 214 55.22 28.00 -9.15
N ASP A 215 54.91 29.21 -9.64
CA ASP A 215 55.92 30.15 -10.15
C ASP A 215 56.84 30.65 -9.02
N ASN A 216 56.31 30.82 -7.79
CA ASN A 216 57.10 31.19 -6.61
C ASN A 216 57.94 30.02 -6.03
N GLN A 217 57.59 28.76 -6.32
CA GLN A 217 58.34 27.58 -5.88
C GLN A 217 59.44 27.13 -6.86
N THR A 218 59.46 27.67 -8.08
CA THR A 218 60.54 27.35 -9.04
C THR A 218 61.83 28.05 -8.59
N GLU A 219 62.78 27.22 -8.19
CA GLU A 219 63.99 27.51 -7.41
C GLU A 219 64.74 28.80 -7.76
N SER A 220 65.21 29.47 -6.71
CA SER A 220 66.30 30.45 -6.81
C SER A 220 67.50 29.83 -7.53
N PRO A 221 68.16 30.53 -8.47
CA PRO A 221 69.27 29.93 -9.21
C PRO A 221 70.41 29.52 -8.25
N SER A 222 70.76 28.23 -8.29
CA SER A 222 71.87 27.64 -7.53
C SER A 222 73.17 28.41 -7.74
N SER A 223 73.71 29.02 -6.68
CA SER A 223 74.95 29.80 -6.68
C SER A 223 76.21 28.93 -6.68
N SER A 224 76.24 27.82 -7.44
CA SER A 224 77.32 26.82 -7.38
C SER A 224 78.16 26.69 -8.65
N ILE A 225 78.01 27.57 -9.65
CA ILE A 225 78.86 27.61 -10.85
C ILE A 225 79.62 28.94 -10.90
N LEU A 226 80.57 29.17 -9.99
CA LEU A 226 81.57 30.26 -10.11
C LEU A 226 82.93 29.91 -9.49
N TYR A 227 83.43 28.69 -9.65
CA TYR A 227 84.86 28.39 -9.43
C TYR A 227 85.34 27.32 -10.40
N LEU A 228 85.78 27.74 -11.59
CA LEU A 228 86.73 27.01 -12.43
C LEU A 228 87.16 27.87 -13.62
N LYS A 229 88.18 28.72 -13.41
CA LYS A 229 89.31 28.88 -14.34
C LYS A 229 90.40 29.72 -13.69
N THR A 230 91.54 29.04 -13.48
CA THR A 230 92.91 29.57 -13.38
C THR A 230 93.23 30.59 -14.46
#